data_AF-A0A8S2J3N1-F1
#
_entry.id   AF-A0A8S2J3N1-F1
#
_cell.length_a   1.000
_cell.length_b   1.000
_cell.length_c   1.000
_cell.angle_alpha   90.00
_cell.angle_beta   90.00
_cell.angle_gamma   90.00
#
_symmetry.space_group_name_H-M   'P 1'
#
loop_
_entity.id
_entity.type
_entity.pdbx_description
1 polymer ?
#
loop_
_entity_poly.entity_id
_entity_poly.type
_entity_poly.pdbx_seq_one_letter_code
_entity_poly.pdbx_strand_id
1 'polypeptide(L)'
;LNVTTRSLTKATASTPTATCHTPPVAILHPTSSLPPDFSIDRIKRTQHSAPALYETIQQILTDPSSNPTLIVKDKVLYKILPTRRNTNHKRLYVPPVLVTEILDAYHDHPTAGHFGTKRTY
;
A
#
# COMPACT_ATOMS: atom_id res chain seq x y z
N LEU A 1 6.63 -56.53 39.14
CA LEU A 1 5.74 -56.10 40.23
C LEU A 1 5.38 -54.62 40.00
N ASN A 2 4.12 -54.27 40.27
CA ASN A 2 3.37 -53.01 39.99
C ASN A 2 2.98 -52.77 38.51
N VAL A 3 1.75 -52.97 38.00
CA VAL A 3 0.32 -52.88 38.43
C VAL A 3 -0.34 -51.54 38.04
N THR A 4 -1.43 -51.67 37.27
CA THR A 4 -2.65 -50.83 37.19
C THR A 4 -2.93 -50.01 35.91
N THR A 5 -3.71 -50.66 35.05
CA THR A 5 -4.96 -50.28 34.35
C THR A 5 -5.19 -48.87 33.78
N ARG A 6 -5.77 -48.88 32.57
CA ARG A 6 -7.05 -48.19 32.29
C ARG A 6 -7.75 -48.79 31.07
N SER A 7 -8.93 -49.34 31.33
CA SER A 7 -9.96 -49.62 30.32
C SER A 7 -10.40 -48.33 29.64
N LEU A 8 -10.58 -48.37 28.32
CA LEU A 8 -11.42 -47.41 27.60
C LEU A 8 -12.45 -48.17 26.78
N THR A 9 -13.68 -47.99 27.23
CA THR A 9 -14.94 -48.45 26.65
C THR A 9 -15.10 -48.00 25.21
N LYS A 10 -15.46 -48.95 24.36
CA LYS A 10 -15.95 -48.78 22.99
C LYS A 10 -17.21 -47.89 23.00
N ALA A 11 -17.09 -46.67 22.48
CA ALA A 11 -18.23 -45.82 22.18
C ALA A 11 -18.47 -45.84 20.66
N THR A 12 -19.59 -46.44 20.27
CA THR A 12 -20.23 -46.31 18.96
C THR A 12 -20.64 -44.86 18.76
N ALA A 13 -19.89 -44.12 17.93
CA ALA A 13 -20.31 -42.80 17.46
C ALA A 13 -21.15 -42.97 16.19
N SER A 14 -22.46 -42.94 16.37
CA SER A 14 -23.43 -42.71 15.31
C SER A 14 -23.26 -41.30 14.73
N THR A 15 -23.13 -41.23 13.41
CA THR A 15 -23.07 -40.05 12.57
C THR A 15 -24.23 -39.09 12.81
N PRO A 16 -23.98 -37.80 13.01
CA PRO A 16 -24.88 -36.76 12.53
C PRO A 16 -24.20 -36.02 11.38
N THR A 17 -24.74 -36.21 10.17
CA THR A 17 -24.45 -35.42 8.98
C THR A 17 -25.00 -34.01 9.24
N ALA A 18 -24.21 -33.14 9.86
CA ALA A 18 -24.52 -31.73 9.97
C ALA A 18 -24.09 -31.05 8.67
N THR A 19 -24.99 -31.02 7.69
CA THR A 19 -24.83 -30.20 6.49
C THR A 19 -24.94 -28.73 6.91
N CYS A 20 -23.81 -28.07 7.18
CA CYS A 20 -23.78 -26.62 7.28
C CYS A 20 -23.86 -26.05 5.86
N HIS A 21 -25.08 -25.82 5.37
CA HIS A 21 -25.27 -24.90 4.26
C HIS A 21 -25.09 -23.47 4.78
N THR A 22 -23.84 -23.06 5.01
CA THR A 22 -23.53 -21.63 4.90
C THR A 22 -23.55 -21.31 3.41
N PRO A 23 -24.44 -20.43 2.93
CA PRO A 23 -24.25 -19.87 1.60
C PRO A 23 -22.85 -19.25 1.57
N PRO A 24 -22.09 -19.35 0.47
CA PRO A 24 -20.91 -18.54 0.33
C PRO A 24 -21.38 -17.09 0.43
N VAL A 25 -21.07 -16.43 1.54
CA VAL A 25 -21.17 -14.98 1.63
C VAL A 25 -20.17 -14.51 0.60
N ALA A 26 -20.65 -14.26 -0.61
CA ALA A 26 -19.93 -13.49 -1.59
C ALA A 26 -19.72 -12.14 -0.91
N ILE A 27 -18.54 -11.96 -0.32
CA ILE A 27 -18.06 -10.64 0.04
C ILE A 27 -17.96 -9.95 -1.31
N LEU A 28 -19.02 -9.25 -1.68
CA LEU A 28 -19.04 -8.32 -2.78
C LEU A 28 -18.10 -7.20 -2.35
N HIS A 29 -16.80 -7.42 -2.55
CA HIS A 29 -15.87 -6.32 -2.62
C HIS A 29 -16.44 -5.40 -3.70
N PRO A 30 -16.78 -4.15 -3.39
CA PRO A 30 -17.12 -3.18 -4.41
C PRO A 30 -15.85 -3.02 -5.24
N THR A 31 -15.74 -3.79 -6.31
CA THR A 31 -14.74 -3.59 -7.33
C THR A 31 -15.17 -2.32 -8.05
N SER A 32 -14.80 -1.18 -7.46
CA SER A 32 -14.73 0.09 -8.17
C SER A 32 -14.08 -0.22 -9.50
N SER A 33 -14.85 -0.09 -10.59
CA SER A 33 -14.58 -0.75 -11.87
C SER A 33 -13.44 -0.11 -12.66
N LEU A 34 -12.59 0.68 -12.01
CA LEU A 34 -11.44 1.33 -12.61
C LEU A 34 -10.23 1.24 -11.68
N PRO A 35 -9.05 0.84 -12.18
CA PRO A 35 -7.83 0.89 -11.41
C PRO A 35 -7.54 2.34 -11.00
N PRO A 36 -7.00 2.57 -9.80
CA PRO A 36 -6.66 3.92 -9.36
C PRO A 36 -5.62 4.54 -10.29
N ASP A 37 -5.89 5.78 -10.71
CA ASP A 37 -5.00 6.55 -11.57
C ASP A 37 -3.87 7.15 -10.73
N PHE A 38 -2.64 6.69 -10.94
CA PHE A 38 -1.42 7.27 -10.35
C PHE A 38 -0.50 7.87 -11.43
N SER A 39 -1.08 8.35 -12.53
CA SER A 39 -0.35 9.02 -13.60
C SER A 39 0.39 10.26 -13.10
N ILE A 40 1.50 10.59 -13.77
CA ILE A 40 2.29 11.80 -13.49
C ILE A 40 1.42 13.06 -13.61
N ASP A 41 0.45 13.09 -14.54
CA ASP A 41 -0.44 14.23 -14.72
C ASP A 41 -1.39 14.43 -13.54
N ARG A 42 -1.89 13.34 -12.94
CA ARG A 42 -2.67 13.44 -11.71
C ARG A 42 -1.81 13.95 -10.56
N ILE A 43 -0.63 13.38 -10.37
CA ILE A 43 0.31 13.80 -9.32
C ILE A 43 0.67 15.27 -9.47
N LYS A 44 0.96 15.71 -10.70
CA LYS A 44 1.22 17.12 -11.03
C LYS A 44 0.05 18.01 -10.66
N ARG A 45 -1.18 17.69 -11.10
CA ARG A 45 -2.36 18.48 -10.74
C ARG A 45 -2.53 18.57 -9.23
N THR A 46 -2.42 17.46 -8.51
CA THR A 46 -2.55 17.42 -7.05
C THR A 46 -1.46 18.21 -6.34
N GLN A 47 -0.20 18.20 -6.83
CA GLN A 47 0.87 19.05 -6.31
C GLN A 47 0.53 20.54 -6.46
N HIS A 48 -0.01 20.95 -7.62
CA HIS A 48 -0.35 22.35 -7.89
C HIS A 48 -1.60 22.83 -7.17
N SER A 49 -2.51 21.92 -6.82
CA SER A 49 -3.68 22.22 -6.00
C SER A 49 -3.39 22.24 -4.49
N ALA A 50 -2.23 21.76 -4.04
CA ALA A 50 -1.85 21.72 -2.64
C ALA A 50 -0.99 22.96 -2.28
N PRO A 51 -1.48 23.91 -1.44
CA PRO A 51 -0.80 25.18 -1.21
C PRO A 51 0.66 25.05 -0.79
N ALA A 52 0.96 24.22 0.22
CA ALA A 52 2.32 24.02 0.72
C ALA A 52 3.28 23.44 -0.34
N LEU A 53 2.80 22.52 -1.20
CA LEU A 53 3.62 21.95 -2.26
C LEU A 53 3.80 22.93 -3.42
N TYR A 54 2.76 23.68 -3.75
CA TYR A 54 2.85 24.73 -4.76
C TYR A 54 3.84 25.83 -4.36
N GLU A 55 3.78 26.30 -3.12
CA GLU A 55 4.75 27.25 -2.56
C GLU A 55 6.18 26.72 -2.63
N THR A 56 6.38 25.45 -2.24
CA THR A 56 7.69 24.77 -2.35
C THR A 56 8.18 24.74 -3.80
N ILE A 57 7.30 24.43 -4.76
CA ILE A 57 7.62 24.44 -6.19
C ILE A 57 8.05 25.84 -6.64
N GLN A 58 7.31 26.88 -6.26
CA GLN A 58 7.66 28.27 -6.62
C GLN A 58 8.99 28.70 -6.00
N GLN A 59 9.23 28.34 -4.75
CA GLN A 59 10.48 28.64 -4.05
C GLN A 59 11.68 27.99 -4.77
N ILE A 60 11.61 26.72 -5.14
CA ILE A 60 12.70 26.02 -5.84
C ILE A 60 12.91 26.59 -7.26
N LEU A 61 11.84 27.01 -7.94
CA LEU A 61 11.95 27.65 -9.25
C LEU A 61 12.61 29.04 -9.16
N THR A 62 12.41 29.74 -8.04
CA THR A 62 12.98 31.08 -7.81
C THR A 62 14.42 31.00 -7.31
N ASP A 63 14.69 30.10 -6.36
CA ASP A 63 16.00 29.84 -5.79
C ASP A 63 16.23 28.32 -5.66
N PRO A 64 16.83 27.69 -6.68
CA PRO A 64 17.17 26.26 -6.64
C PRO A 64 18.17 25.90 -5.53
N SER A 65 18.95 26.87 -5.03
CA SER A 65 19.95 26.62 -3.99
C SER A 65 19.36 26.49 -2.60
N SER A 66 18.14 26.99 -2.38
CA SER A 66 17.39 26.89 -1.12
C SER A 66 17.20 25.45 -0.65
N ASN A 67 17.10 24.51 -1.59
CA ASN A 67 16.85 23.10 -1.31
C ASN A 67 17.65 22.20 -2.28
N PRO A 68 18.93 21.91 -2.01
CA PRO A 68 19.79 21.15 -2.93
C PRO A 68 19.33 19.70 -3.16
N THR A 69 18.43 19.20 -2.31
CA THR A 69 17.87 17.85 -2.43
C THR A 69 16.53 17.81 -3.18
N LEU A 70 16.01 18.95 -3.63
CA LEU A 70 14.75 19.03 -4.37
C LEU A 70 14.98 19.65 -5.75
N ILE A 71 14.27 19.12 -6.74
CA ILE A 71 14.26 19.68 -8.09
C ILE A 71 12.85 19.70 -8.65
N VAL A 72 12.58 20.68 -9.49
CA VAL A 72 11.35 20.75 -10.27
C VAL A 72 11.69 20.39 -11.72
N LYS A 73 11.02 19.38 -12.26
CA LYS A 73 11.12 18.99 -13.68
C LYS A 73 9.72 18.82 -14.25
N ASP A 74 9.44 19.41 -15.40
CA ASP A 74 8.12 19.36 -16.06
C ASP A 74 6.98 19.86 -15.16
N LYS A 75 7.30 20.82 -14.28
CA LYS A 75 6.45 21.36 -13.20
C LYS A 75 6.06 20.33 -12.13
N VAL A 76 6.83 19.27 -11.98
CA VAL A 76 6.65 18.23 -10.96
C VAL A 76 7.83 18.23 -10.02
N LEU A 77 7.54 18.13 -8.71
CA LEU A 77 8.55 18.10 -7.65
C LEU A 77 9.15 16.69 -7.50
N TYR A 78 10.49 16.62 -7.48
CA TYR A 78 11.25 15.41 -7.21
C TYR A 78 12.24 15.64 -6.07
N LYS A 79 12.50 14.59 -5.29
CA LYS A 79 13.59 14.51 -4.33
C LYS A 79 14.79 13.81 -4.96
N ILE A 80 15.95 14.46 -4.93
CA ILE A 80 17.24 13.88 -5.25
C ILE A 80 17.75 13.10 -4.05
N LEU A 81 18.15 11.86 -4.30
CA LEU A 81 18.86 11.03 -3.33
C LEU A 81 20.24 10.69 -3.89
N PRO A 82 21.32 11.08 -3.18
CA PRO A 82 22.66 10.69 -3.57
C PRO A 82 22.81 9.17 -3.44
N THR A 83 23.52 8.56 -4.38
CA THR A 83 23.90 7.15 -4.30
C THR A 83 25.40 7.03 -4.13
N ARG A 84 25.87 5.86 -3.68
CA ARG A 84 27.30 5.57 -3.49
C ARG A 84 28.15 5.69 -4.77
N ARG A 85 27.53 5.71 -5.95
CA ARG A 85 28.23 5.67 -7.26
C ARG A 85 28.31 7.03 -7.94
N ASN A 86 28.24 8.14 -7.19
CA ASN A 86 28.15 9.50 -7.77
C ASN A 86 26.98 9.68 -8.76
N THR A 87 25.95 8.86 -8.66
CA THR A 87 24.71 9.03 -9.42
C THR A 87 23.59 9.45 -8.47
N ASN A 88 22.61 10.16 -9.01
CA ASN A 88 21.50 10.69 -8.24
C ASN A 88 20.21 9.96 -8.63
N HIS A 89 19.52 9.37 -7.67
CA HIS A 89 18.17 8.85 -7.88
C HIS A 89 17.17 9.98 -7.72
N LYS A 90 16.26 10.13 -8.67
CA LYS A 90 15.13 11.07 -8.59
C LYS A 90 13.91 10.31 -8.12
N ARG A 91 13.38 10.67 -6.95
CA ARG A 91 12.11 10.14 -6.45
C ARG A 91 11.03 11.19 -6.65
N LEU A 92 9.93 10.77 -7.26
CA LEU A 92 8.75 11.61 -7.40
C LEU A 92 8.20 11.94 -6.01
N TYR A 93 7.94 13.21 -5.74
CA TYR A 93 7.27 13.59 -4.50
C TYR A 93 5.77 13.34 -4.65
N VAL A 94 5.21 12.41 -3.89
CA VAL A 94 3.77 12.09 -3.94
C VAL A 94 3.03 12.94 -2.90
N PRO A 95 2.00 13.71 -3.28
CA PRO A 95 1.16 14.44 -2.33
C PRO A 95 0.54 13.51 -1.27
N PRO A 96 0.42 13.94 0.00
CA PRO A 96 -0.08 13.10 1.09
C PRO A 96 -1.44 12.42 0.81
N VAL A 97 -2.35 13.12 0.13
CA VAL A 97 -3.67 12.59 -0.26
C VAL A 97 -3.57 11.39 -1.19
N LEU A 98 -2.54 11.31 -2.04
CA LEU A 98 -2.33 10.19 -2.94
C LEU A 98 -1.60 9.04 -2.28
N VAL A 99 -0.87 9.28 -1.18
CA VAL A 99 -0.13 8.22 -0.48
C VAL A 99 -1.10 7.19 0.10
N THR A 100 -2.19 7.63 0.74
CA THR A 100 -3.21 6.72 1.29
C THR A 100 -3.85 5.90 0.18
N GLU A 101 -4.24 6.54 -0.93
CA GLU A 101 -4.82 5.83 -2.06
C GLU A 101 -3.87 4.80 -2.69
N ILE A 102 -2.58 5.13 -2.81
CA ILE A 102 -1.56 4.19 -3.31
C ILE A 102 -1.43 3.00 -2.37
N LEU A 103 -1.41 3.24 -1.06
CA LEU A 103 -1.28 2.17 -0.07
C LEU A 103 -2.50 1.26 -0.08
N ASP A 104 -3.70 1.81 -0.15
CA ASP A 104 -4.95 1.03 -0.23
C ASP A 104 -4.96 0.19 -1.51
N ALA A 105 -4.65 0.82 -2.64
CA ALA A 105 -4.58 0.15 -3.94
C ALA A 105 -3.56 -1.00 -3.97
N TYR A 106 -2.40 -0.82 -3.32
CA TYR A 106 -1.38 -1.85 -3.25
C TYR A 106 -1.66 -2.91 -2.19
N HIS A 107 -2.30 -2.59 -1.07
CA HIS A 107 -2.57 -3.56 -0.03
C HIS A 107 -3.70 -4.52 -0.43
N ASP A 108 -4.77 -3.98 -1.01
CA ASP A 108 -6.00 -4.72 -1.29
C ASP A 108 -6.00 -5.40 -2.66
N HIS A 109 -4.93 -5.24 -3.45
CA HIS A 109 -4.82 -5.90 -4.73
C HIS A 109 -4.63 -7.42 -4.54
N PRO A 110 -5.41 -8.27 -5.25
CA PRO A 110 -5.39 -9.73 -5.04
C PRO A 110 -4.01 -10.37 -5.23
N THR A 111 -3.13 -9.74 -6.01
CA THR A 111 -1.75 -10.22 -6.25
C THR A 111 -0.70 -9.57 -5.36
N ALA A 112 -1.05 -8.60 -4.54
CA ALA A 112 -0.07 -7.87 -3.73
C ALA A 112 0.31 -8.59 -2.43
N GLY A 113 -0.19 -9.81 -2.22
CA GLY A 113 0.24 -10.67 -1.11
C GLY A 113 -0.19 -10.18 0.28
N HIS A 114 -1.00 -9.12 0.38
CA HIS A 114 -1.49 -8.52 1.64
C HIS A 114 -0.35 -8.35 2.65
N PHE A 115 0.71 -7.69 2.19
CA PHE A 115 1.90 -7.50 2.99
C PHE A 115 1.59 -6.68 4.25
N GLY A 116 1.95 -7.22 5.41
CA GLY A 116 1.90 -6.46 6.67
C GLY A 116 2.82 -5.23 6.62
N THR A 117 2.59 -4.27 7.50
CA THR A 117 3.21 -2.93 7.49
C THR A 117 4.72 -2.90 7.21
N LYS A 118 5.49 -3.88 7.70
CA LYS A 118 6.95 -3.97 7.51
C LYS A 118 7.40 -4.29 6.08
N ARG A 119 6.52 -4.83 5.24
CA ARG A 119 6.81 -5.19 3.85
C ARG A 119 6.20 -4.22 2.84
N THR A 120 5.31 -3.33 3.30
CA THR A 120 4.63 -2.31 2.50
C THR A 120 5.35 -0.95 2.52
N TYR A 121 6.19 -0.70 3.53
CA TYR A 121 6.95 0.56 3.73
C TYR A 121 8.38 0.53 3.19
#